data_AF-A0A5D0CNU0-F1
#
_entry.id   AF-A0A5D0CNU0-F1
#
_cell.length_a   1.000
_cell.length_b   1.000
_cell.length_c   1.000
_cell.angle_alpha   90.00
_cell.angle_beta   90.00
_cell.angle_gamma   90.00
#
_symmetry.space_group_name_H-M   'P 1'
#
loop_
_entity.id
_entity.type
_entity.pdbx_description
1 polymer ?
#
loop_
_entity_poly.entity_id
_entity_poly.type
_entity_poly.pdbx_seq_one_letter_code
_entity_poly.pdbx_strand_id
1 'polypeptide(L)'
;MAKVSPQFKRLCAQFGKILGGESEIEEGPVCFVTRMTNLSETILGRRTRSPLVQMQMFSFESLDKSGRALCLGETAVHQNQVNRLISNLRKRGIKVTALHNHWLNENPRLMYMHWEAIENPVVFARKTKESISFLG
;
A
#
# COMPACT_ATOMS: atom_id res chain seq x y z
N MET A 1 -9.82 24.90 6.30
CA MET A 1 -9.66 23.67 5.49
C MET A 1 -9.47 24.06 4.04
N ALA A 2 -8.28 23.83 3.48
CA ALA A 2 -8.03 24.11 2.06
C ALA A 2 -8.98 23.26 1.18
N LYS A 3 -9.71 23.89 0.25
CA LYS A 3 -10.59 23.16 -0.67
C LYS A 3 -9.75 22.30 -1.60
N VAL A 4 -9.80 20.98 -1.41
CA VAL A 4 -9.17 20.01 -2.33
C VAL A 4 -9.78 20.13 -3.72
N SER A 5 -8.93 20.21 -4.75
CA SER A 5 -9.38 20.43 -6.13
C SER A 5 -10.25 19.27 -6.64
N PRO A 6 -11.25 19.54 -7.51
CA PRO A 6 -12.05 18.48 -8.13
C PRO A 6 -11.20 17.45 -8.89
N GLN A 7 -10.07 17.87 -9.47
CA GLN A 7 -9.13 16.99 -10.15
C GLN A 7 -8.47 16.00 -9.18
N PHE A 8 -7.99 16.48 -8.04
CA PHE A 8 -7.39 15.63 -7.01
C PHE A 8 -8.41 14.62 -6.48
N LYS A 9 -9.67 15.03 -6.25
CA LYS A 9 -10.76 14.14 -5.84
C LYS A 9 -11.00 13.00 -6.84
N ARG A 10 -11.06 13.31 -8.14
CA ARG A 10 -11.21 12.29 -9.19
C ARG A 10 -10.00 11.35 -9.26
N LEU A 11 -8.79 11.89 -9.13
CA LEU A 11 -7.57 11.10 -9.13
C LEU A 11 -7.53 10.14 -7.93
N CYS A 12 -7.92 10.61 -6.74
CA CYS A 12 -7.99 9.78 -5.54
C CYS A 12 -9.02 8.65 -5.67
N ALA A 13 -10.22 8.95 -6.19
CA ALA A 13 -11.22 7.91 -6.46
C ALA A 13 -10.72 6.87 -7.48
N GLN A 14 -10.00 7.29 -8.52
CA GLN A 14 -9.40 6.37 -9.49
C GLN A 14 -8.29 5.51 -8.87
N PHE A 15 -7.45 6.11 -8.02
CA PHE A 15 -6.38 5.44 -7.28
C PHE A 15 -6.95 4.32 -6.39
N GLY A 16 -7.95 4.63 -5.57
CA GLY A 16 -8.65 3.65 -4.73
C GLY A 16 -9.30 2.53 -5.54
N LYS A 17 -9.99 2.87 -6.63
CA LYS A 17 -10.61 1.88 -7.54
C LYS A 17 -9.61 0.87 -8.11
N ILE A 18 -8.42 1.31 -8.51
CA ILE A 18 -7.39 0.43 -9.09
C ILE A 18 -6.81 -0.51 -8.02
N LEU A 19 -6.55 0.03 -6.83
CA LEU A 19 -6.01 -0.76 -5.72
C LEU A 19 -7.06 -1.73 -5.15
N GLY A 20 -8.35 -1.42 -5.34
CA GLY A 20 -9.47 -2.20 -4.83
C GLY A 20 -9.65 -1.96 -3.33
N GLY A 21 -9.53 -0.71 -2.91
CA GLY A 21 -9.64 -0.28 -1.52
C GLY A 21 -10.49 0.98 -1.38
N GLU A 22 -10.80 1.32 -0.14
CA GLU A 22 -11.53 2.54 0.22
C GLU A 22 -10.57 3.72 0.24
N SER A 23 -10.95 4.83 -0.39
CA SER A 23 -10.11 6.03 -0.52
C SER A 23 -10.65 7.19 0.31
N GLU A 24 -9.78 7.83 1.07
CA GLU A 24 -10.05 9.02 1.87
C GLU A 24 -9.08 10.13 1.49
N ILE A 25 -9.46 11.39 1.75
CA ILE A 25 -8.61 12.55 1.51
C ILE A 25 -8.39 13.30 2.81
N GLU A 26 -7.15 13.34 3.27
CA GLU A 26 -6.72 14.05 4.47
C GLU A 26 -6.25 15.48 4.16
N GLU A 27 -6.02 16.28 5.20
CA GLU A 27 -5.46 17.63 5.08
C GLU A 27 -4.02 17.57 4.56
N GLY A 28 -3.67 18.33 3.51
CA GLY A 28 -2.34 18.23 2.90
C GLY A 28 -2.24 18.54 1.41
N PRO A 29 -3.18 18.19 0.52
CA PRO A 29 -4.05 17.02 0.56
C PRO A 29 -3.28 15.70 0.36
N VAL A 30 -3.65 14.67 1.11
CA VAL A 30 -3.15 13.29 0.95
C VAL A 30 -4.31 12.41 0.51
N CYS A 31 -4.16 11.66 -0.57
CA CYS A 31 -5.09 10.57 -0.87
C CYS A 31 -4.58 9.31 -0.18
N PHE A 32 -5.37 8.76 0.74
CA PHE A 32 -5.04 7.55 1.47
C PHE A 32 -6.00 6.43 1.08
N VAL A 33 -5.49 5.24 0.80
CA VAL A 33 -6.28 4.07 0.40
C VAL A 33 -5.95 2.91 1.31
N THR A 34 -6.98 2.28 1.85
CA THR A 34 -6.85 1.09 2.67
C THR A 34 -7.56 -0.10 2.02
N ARG A 35 -7.00 -1.29 2.20
CA ARG A 35 -7.56 -2.55 1.71
C ARG A 35 -7.21 -3.67 2.67
N MET A 36 -8.19 -4.52 3.01
CA MET A 36 -7.92 -5.70 3.82
C MET A 36 -7.29 -6.82 2.98
N THR A 37 -6.24 -7.44 3.51
CA THR A 37 -5.70 -8.71 3.00
C THR A 37 -6.50 -9.89 3.54
N ASN A 38 -6.26 -11.07 2.96
CA ASN A 38 -6.77 -12.34 3.45
C ASN A 38 -5.78 -13.05 4.40
N LEU A 39 -4.91 -12.27 5.06
CA LEU A 39 -3.93 -12.79 5.99
C LEU A 39 -4.61 -13.51 7.17
N SER A 40 -3.93 -14.55 7.65
CA SER A 40 -4.51 -15.62 8.43
C SER A 40 -3.56 -16.12 9.53
N GLU A 41 -3.17 -15.24 10.44
CA GLU A 41 -2.12 -15.51 11.44
C GLU A 41 -2.66 -15.57 12.87
N THR A 42 -1.84 -16.15 13.73
CA THR A 42 -1.97 -16.01 15.18
C THR A 42 -0.89 -15.08 15.73
N ILE A 43 -1.18 -14.34 16.79
CA ILE A 43 -0.21 -13.63 17.63
C ILE A 43 -0.41 -14.14 19.06
N LEU A 44 0.65 -14.57 19.73
CA LEU A 44 0.56 -15.21 21.05
C LEU A 44 -0.45 -16.38 21.07
N GLY A 45 -0.48 -17.16 19.98
CA GLY A 45 -1.39 -18.30 19.81
C GLY A 45 -2.86 -17.94 19.57
N ARG A 46 -3.23 -16.64 19.51
CA ARG A 46 -4.60 -16.20 19.25
C ARG A 46 -4.75 -15.69 17.83
N ARG A 47 -5.83 -16.11 17.17
CA ARG A 47 -6.18 -15.65 15.83
C ARG A 47 -6.38 -14.14 15.80
N THR A 48 -5.72 -13.44 14.88
CA THR A 48 -5.95 -12.00 14.63
C THR A 48 -6.83 -11.78 13.40
N ARG A 49 -7.67 -10.74 13.49
CA ARG A 49 -8.40 -10.09 12.38
C ARG A 49 -8.21 -8.57 12.42
N SER A 50 -7.23 -8.12 13.21
CA SER A 50 -7.01 -6.70 13.45
C SER A 50 -6.55 -6.00 12.17
N PRO A 51 -7.09 -4.82 11.84
CA PRO A 51 -6.56 -4.00 10.76
C PRO A 51 -5.07 -3.65 10.95
N LEU A 52 -4.56 -3.65 12.19
CA LEU A 52 -3.12 -3.48 12.48
C LEU A 52 -2.23 -4.57 11.87
N VAL A 53 -2.81 -5.69 11.45
CA VAL A 53 -2.10 -6.81 10.81
C VAL A 53 -2.48 -6.93 9.34
N GLN A 54 -3.77 -6.85 9.05
CA GLN A 54 -4.29 -7.26 7.75
C GLN A 54 -4.44 -6.09 6.77
N MET A 55 -4.24 -4.84 7.19
CA MET A 55 -4.44 -3.70 6.31
C MET A 55 -3.24 -3.52 5.35
N GLN A 56 -3.54 -3.38 4.06
CA GLN A 56 -2.66 -2.76 3.07
C GLN A 56 -3.00 -1.29 3.01
N MET A 57 -1.97 -0.46 2.94
CA MET A 57 -2.09 0.99 2.91
C MET A 57 -1.35 1.53 1.71
N PHE A 58 -1.94 2.49 1.02
CA PHE A 58 -1.33 3.17 -0.12
C PHE A 58 -1.66 4.64 -0.07
N SER A 59 -0.75 5.48 -0.50
CA SER A 59 -1.03 6.91 -0.58
C SER A 59 -0.42 7.57 -1.80
N PHE A 60 -0.95 8.74 -2.14
CA PHE A 60 -0.18 9.73 -2.87
C PHE A 60 -0.45 11.15 -2.35
N GLU A 61 0.56 11.99 -2.47
CA GLU A 61 0.53 13.40 -2.07
C GLU A 61 1.56 14.22 -2.86
N SER A 62 1.64 15.52 -2.60
CA SER A 62 2.60 16.40 -3.27
C SER A 62 2.52 16.35 -4.82
N LEU A 63 1.30 16.34 -5.36
CA LEU A 63 1.04 16.27 -6.80
C LEU A 63 1.56 17.53 -7.51
N ASP A 64 2.51 17.35 -8.42
CA ASP A 64 3.13 18.43 -9.19
C ASP A 64 2.35 18.77 -10.48
N LYS A 65 2.81 19.82 -11.18
CA LYS A 65 2.21 20.29 -12.44
C LYS A 65 2.38 19.29 -13.60
N SER A 66 3.30 18.35 -13.50
CA SER A 66 3.51 17.27 -14.48
C SER A 66 2.61 16.06 -14.23
N GLY A 67 1.83 16.08 -13.14
CA GLY A 67 0.94 14.99 -12.75
C GLY A 67 1.67 13.83 -12.08
N ARG A 68 2.86 14.06 -11.51
CA ARG A 68 3.60 13.12 -10.68
C ARG A 68 3.43 13.48 -9.21
N ALA A 69 3.47 12.48 -8.35
CA ALA A 69 3.26 12.62 -6.91
C ALA A 69 4.23 11.72 -6.15
N LEU A 70 4.47 12.04 -4.88
CA LEU A 70 5.04 11.07 -3.95
C LEU A 70 3.98 9.98 -3.72
N CYS A 71 4.32 8.74 -4.05
CA CYS A 71 3.44 7.58 -3.90
C CYS A 71 4.07 6.57 -2.95
N LEU A 72 3.32 6.11 -1.97
CA LEU A 72 3.78 5.19 -0.93
C LEU A 72 2.89 3.94 -0.89
N GLY A 73 3.47 2.82 -0.46
CA GLY A 73 2.71 1.60 -0.20
C GLY A 73 3.31 0.79 0.95
N GLU A 74 2.44 0.17 1.72
CA GLU A 74 2.76 -0.72 2.82
C GLU A 74 1.84 -1.95 2.81
N THR A 75 2.41 -3.12 3.09
CA THR A 75 1.63 -4.33 3.39
C THR A 75 2.41 -5.25 4.31
N ALA A 76 1.68 -5.96 5.17
CA ALA A 76 2.16 -7.20 5.73
C ALA A 76 2.22 -8.30 4.65
N VAL A 77 3.16 -9.23 4.80
CA VAL A 77 3.44 -10.34 3.90
C VAL A 77 4.05 -11.50 4.70
N HIS A 78 3.80 -12.75 4.31
CA HIS A 78 4.50 -13.88 4.96
C HIS A 78 5.98 -13.87 4.61
N GLN A 79 6.85 -14.29 5.53
CA GLN A 79 8.30 -14.26 5.32
C GLN A 79 8.74 -14.99 4.03
N ASN A 80 8.11 -16.12 3.69
CA ASN A 80 8.40 -16.88 2.47
C ASN A 80 7.96 -16.17 1.16
N GLN A 81 7.14 -15.11 1.26
CA GLN A 81 6.64 -14.33 0.14
C GLN A 81 7.45 -13.03 -0.10
N VAL A 82 8.36 -12.67 0.82
CA VAL A 82 9.15 -11.43 0.77
C VAL A 82 9.87 -11.24 -0.56
N ASN A 83 10.65 -12.23 -0.98
CA ASN A 83 11.46 -12.13 -2.21
C ASN A 83 10.58 -12.01 -3.47
N ARG A 84 9.39 -12.61 -3.48
CA ARG A 84 8.44 -12.48 -4.58
C ARG A 84 7.94 -11.04 -4.69
N LEU A 85 7.55 -10.42 -3.56
CA LEU A 85 7.09 -9.03 -3.56
C LEU A 85 8.20 -8.06 -3.98
N ILE A 86 9.41 -8.21 -3.40
CA ILE A 86 10.58 -7.39 -3.78
C ILE A 86 10.84 -7.48 -5.28
N SER A 87 10.88 -8.69 -5.83
CA SER A 87 11.15 -8.91 -7.24
C SER A 87 10.08 -8.30 -8.13
N ASN A 88 8.80 -8.44 -7.75
CA ASN A 88 7.67 -7.87 -8.47
C ASN A 88 7.71 -6.34 -8.53
N LEU A 89 7.99 -5.69 -7.39
CA LEU A 89 8.09 -4.23 -7.28
C LEU A 89 9.28 -3.69 -8.08
N ARG A 90 10.47 -4.28 -7.90
CA ARG A 90 11.69 -3.88 -8.62
C ARG A 90 11.57 -4.06 -10.12
N LYS A 91 10.96 -5.15 -10.60
CA LYS A 91 10.70 -5.38 -12.03
C LYS A 91 9.84 -4.28 -12.67
N ARG A 92 9.05 -3.56 -11.85
CA ARG A 92 8.18 -2.45 -12.28
C ARG A 92 8.79 -1.07 -12.01
N GLY A 93 10.05 -1.02 -11.58
CA GLY A 93 10.76 0.22 -11.27
C GLY A 93 10.32 0.88 -9.96
N ILE A 94 9.66 0.15 -9.06
CA ILE A 94 9.28 0.65 -7.74
C ILE A 94 10.38 0.32 -6.73
N LYS A 95 10.77 1.32 -5.93
CA LYS A 95 11.83 1.19 -4.93
C LYS A 95 11.26 0.61 -3.64
N VAL A 96 11.79 -0.54 -3.21
CA VAL A 96 11.56 -1.08 -1.86
C VAL A 96 12.50 -0.38 -0.90
N THR A 97 11.97 0.19 0.19
CA THR A 97 12.72 1.05 1.12
C THR A 97 12.93 0.44 2.48
N ALA A 98 11.94 -0.30 3.00
CA ALA A 98 12.04 -0.97 4.29
C ALA A 98 11.43 -2.37 4.25
N LEU A 99 12.03 -3.24 5.06
CA LEU A 99 11.53 -4.58 5.36
C LEU A 99 11.83 -4.85 6.84
N HIS A 100 10.78 -5.03 7.63
CA HIS A 100 10.90 -5.25 9.07
C HIS A 100 9.73 -6.10 9.58
N ASN A 101 9.61 -6.26 10.89
CA ASN A 101 8.54 -7.01 11.52
C ASN A 101 7.92 -6.16 12.65
N HIS A 102 6.60 -6.26 12.83
CA HIS A 102 5.87 -5.53 13.89
C HIS A 102 5.55 -6.39 15.11
N TRP A 103 5.46 -7.72 14.95
CA TRP A 103 4.94 -8.63 15.96
C TRP A 103 5.92 -9.74 16.30
N LEU A 104 6.01 -10.07 17.58
CA LEU A 104 6.71 -11.27 18.06
C LEU A 104 5.70 -12.39 18.32
N ASN A 105 6.18 -13.63 18.26
CA ASN A 105 5.39 -14.85 18.52
C ASN A 105 4.13 -14.95 17.64
N GLU A 106 4.26 -14.46 16.41
CA GLU A 106 3.28 -14.62 15.35
C GLU A 106 3.55 -15.88 14.52
N ASN A 107 2.50 -16.48 13.97
CA ASN A 107 2.60 -17.66 13.12
C ASN A 107 1.48 -17.66 12.06
N PRO A 108 1.80 -17.82 10.76
CA PRO A 108 3.13 -17.77 10.15
C PRO A 108 3.90 -16.46 10.40
N ARG A 109 5.25 -16.48 10.27
CA ARG A 109 6.08 -15.27 10.44
C ARG A 109 5.64 -14.17 9.48
N LEU A 110 5.34 -12.99 10.04
CA LEU A 110 4.94 -11.81 9.29
C LEU A 110 6.13 -10.88 9.08
N MET A 111 6.18 -10.27 7.91
CA MET A 111 7.08 -9.18 7.56
C MET A 111 6.27 -8.02 7.00
N TYR A 112 6.75 -6.80 7.18
CA TYR A 112 6.13 -5.57 6.71
C TYR A 112 7.08 -4.92 5.70
N MET A 113 6.55 -4.59 4.54
CA MET A 113 7.33 -4.04 3.44
C MET A 113 6.80 -2.67 3.06
N HIS A 114 7.74 -1.75 2.86
CA HIS A 114 7.48 -0.38 2.45
C HIS A 114 8.11 -0.13 1.08
N TRP A 115 7.39 0.58 0.22
CA TRP A 115 7.91 0.99 -1.08
C TRP A 115 7.43 2.38 -1.50
N GLU A 116 8.21 3.03 -2.35
CA GLU A 116 7.99 4.41 -2.77
C GLU A 116 8.28 4.63 -4.25
N ALA A 117 7.66 5.65 -4.82
CA ALA A 117 8.02 6.20 -6.13
C ALA A 117 7.57 7.67 -6.26
N ILE A 118 8.28 8.45 -7.06
CA ILE A 118 7.75 9.70 -7.63
C ILE A 118 7.16 9.38 -9.00
N GLU A 119 5.84 9.24 -9.10
CA GLU A 119 5.20 8.75 -10.33
C GLU A 119 3.77 9.30 -10.47
N ASN A 120 3.17 9.16 -11.65
CA ASN A 120 1.75 9.35 -11.80
C ASN A 120 0.98 8.36 -10.90
N PRO A 121 0.06 8.82 -10.02
CA PRO A 121 -0.62 7.93 -9.07
C PRO A 121 -1.35 6.74 -9.71
N VAL A 122 -1.94 6.93 -10.89
CA VAL A 122 -2.66 5.86 -11.61
C VAL A 122 -1.69 4.79 -12.10
N VAL A 123 -0.49 5.19 -12.56
CA VAL A 123 0.55 4.25 -13.00
C VAL A 123 1.11 3.49 -11.79
N PHE A 124 1.43 4.20 -10.71
CA PHE A 124 1.85 3.58 -9.46
C PHE A 124 0.82 2.58 -8.94
N ALA A 125 -0.46 2.95 -8.90
CA ALA A 125 -1.54 2.08 -8.45
C ALA A 125 -1.62 0.78 -9.24
N ARG A 126 -1.50 0.84 -10.57
CA ARG A 126 -1.53 -0.36 -11.43
C ARG A 126 -0.33 -1.27 -11.18
N LYS A 127 0.88 -0.70 -11.17
CA LYS A 127 2.12 -1.44 -10.91
C LYS A 127 2.10 -2.08 -9.52
N THR A 128 1.62 -1.35 -8.51
CA THR A 128 1.45 -1.84 -7.15
C THR A 128 0.42 -2.99 -7.12
N LYS A 129 -0.77 -2.79 -7.70
CA LYS A 129 -1.84 -3.82 -7.75
C LYS A 129 -1.36 -5.12 -8.37
N GLU A 130 -0.63 -5.04 -9.49
CA GLU A 130 -0.04 -6.22 -10.11
C GLU A 130 1.03 -6.88 -9.21
N SER A 131 1.86 -6.07 -8.54
CA SER A 131 2.94 -6.58 -7.68
C SER A 131 2.42 -7.37 -6.48
N ILE A 132 1.28 -6.94 -5.92
CA ILE A 132 0.63 -7.55 -4.75
C ILE A 132 -0.49 -8.54 -5.13
N SER A 133 -0.74 -8.79 -6.42
CA SER A 133 -1.85 -9.63 -6.89
C SER A 133 -1.90 -11.05 -6.31
N PHE A 134 -0.77 -11.56 -5.82
CA PHE A 134 -0.67 -12.87 -5.19
C PHE A 134 -1.02 -12.86 -3.69
N LEU A 135 -1.20 -11.68 -3.08
CA LEU A 135 -1.59 -11.50 -1.68
C LEU A 135 -3.12 -11.50 -1.48
N GLY A 136 -3.87 -11.81 -2.54
CA GLY A 136 -5.33 -11.75 -2.58
C GLY A 136 -5.84 -10.33 -2.77
#